data_AF-A0A6A6FZH2-F1
#
_entry.id   AF-A0A6A6FZH2-F1
#
_cell.length_a   1.000
_cell.length_b   1.000
_cell.length_c   1.000
_cell.angle_alpha   90.00
_cell.angle_beta   90.00
_cell.angle_gamma   90.00
#
_symmetry.space_group_name_H-M   'P 1'
#
loop_
_entity.id
_entity.type
_entity.pdbx_description
1 polymer ?
#
loop_
_entity_poly.entity_id
_entity_poly.type
_entity_poly.pdbx_seq_one_letter_code
_entity_poly.pdbx_strand_id
1 'polypeptide(L)'
;MPSLQYLSTLAVALISAGLVSAQAAPPAEFQVAPSPVGRGGTQFKDSPHFRVYGAPDAKATNAIGQLEAAYDCFIETLGWRSTGLSFNDAQNDGPWYKTGVYQVADLGGAAGAMSADGKTGLGYLNALPAYVDNAGVMVHEFGHVMTYHEQTWVNQGNTGAWWETVANFVADTYQTSPLCASARQANSQPTATTTNINLDKLISNSFRVLVDGSQGTGNYYEAWPFLTYLTNNPDAFPKLGNDTLRQLFRQYAPRSNETPLHTLERVAAPETSLQRIVGRYWARMAFVDIGHPLAQAAFTRSRARLNYANVDPAGVEGTYRVKSDRRPFYMGANIVPLKTTGGAAVTARVQTVSPGKMTATVAVKGPQGTRYVDLVGEVGDARAEFEVGQGEEAMLVVANTPEVIVYNGFQLPGSQALWGLDWSVTLTGATA
;
A
#
# COMPACT_ATOMS: atom_id res chain seq x y z
N MET A 1 -51.73 15.96 -59.22
CA MET A 1 -50.32 16.28 -58.87
C MET A 1 -49.99 15.50 -57.60
N PRO A 2 -49.18 14.43 -57.67
CA PRO A 2 -49.03 13.48 -56.57
C PRO A 2 -47.81 13.75 -55.68
N SER A 3 -47.93 13.19 -54.49
CA SER A 3 -47.06 13.15 -53.32
C SER A 3 -45.64 12.59 -53.56
N LEU A 4 -44.65 13.18 -52.88
CA LEU A 4 -43.29 12.65 -52.77
C LEU A 4 -43.05 12.09 -51.35
N GLN A 5 -42.76 10.79 -51.30
CA GLN A 5 -42.45 10.00 -50.12
C GLN A 5 -41.00 10.23 -49.65
N TYR A 6 -40.83 10.29 -48.33
CA TYR A 6 -39.53 10.21 -47.65
C TYR A 6 -38.99 8.77 -47.71
N LEU A 7 -37.79 8.60 -48.27
CA LEU A 7 -37.00 7.38 -48.12
C LEU A 7 -35.84 7.66 -47.16
N SER A 8 -35.94 7.07 -45.97
CA SER A 8 -34.88 6.94 -44.98
C SER A 8 -33.82 5.96 -45.49
N THR A 9 -32.56 6.39 -45.54
CA THR A 9 -31.40 5.51 -45.80
C THR A 9 -30.73 5.18 -44.47
N LEU A 10 -30.87 3.92 -44.05
CA LEU A 10 -30.05 3.31 -43.00
C LEU A 10 -28.60 3.25 -43.47
N ALA A 11 -27.71 4.02 -42.85
CA ALA A 11 -26.27 3.79 -42.95
C ALA A 11 -25.89 2.69 -41.95
N VAL A 12 -25.57 1.50 -42.46
CA VAL A 12 -24.95 0.43 -41.68
C VAL A 12 -23.49 0.82 -41.44
N ALA A 13 -23.17 1.16 -40.19
CA ALA A 13 -21.80 1.30 -39.74
C ALA A 13 -21.15 -0.09 -39.65
N LEU A 14 -20.31 -0.43 -40.63
CA LEU A 14 -19.38 -1.55 -40.53
C LEU A 14 -18.33 -1.22 -39.47
N ILE A 15 -18.54 -1.72 -38.26
CA ILE A 15 -17.52 -1.73 -37.21
C ILE A 15 -16.41 -2.65 -37.71
N SER A 16 -15.27 -2.04 -38.05
CA SER A 16 -14.01 -2.77 -38.22
C SER A 16 -13.57 -3.22 -36.83
N ALA A 17 -14.01 -4.41 -36.42
CA ALA A 17 -13.42 -5.12 -35.29
C ALA A 17 -11.99 -5.47 -35.69
N GLY A 18 -11.05 -4.59 -35.35
CA GLY A 18 -9.63 -4.92 -35.37
C GLY A 18 -9.44 -6.20 -34.58
N LEU A 19 -8.73 -7.16 -35.17
CA LEU A 19 -8.26 -8.37 -34.52
C LEU A 19 -7.40 -7.98 -33.32
N VAL A 20 -8.00 -7.85 -32.14
CA VAL A 20 -7.27 -7.98 -30.89
C VAL A 20 -6.90 -9.46 -30.83
N SER A 21 -5.62 -9.78 -31.06
CA SER A 21 -5.14 -11.15 -30.91
C SER A 21 -5.54 -11.62 -29.51
N ALA A 22 -6.34 -12.67 -29.43
CA ALA A 22 -6.72 -13.26 -28.16
C ALA A 22 -5.44 -13.72 -27.46
N GLN A 23 -5.14 -13.10 -26.32
CA GLN A 23 -4.00 -13.48 -25.50
C GLN A 23 -4.13 -14.96 -25.14
N ALA A 24 -3.07 -15.73 -25.36
CA ALA A 24 -3.09 -17.17 -25.09
C ALA A 24 -3.36 -17.42 -23.60
N ALA A 25 -4.32 -18.29 -23.30
CA ALA A 25 -4.59 -18.69 -21.93
C ALA A 25 -3.37 -19.43 -21.35
N PRO A 26 -2.95 -19.14 -20.10
CA PRO A 26 -1.84 -19.85 -19.48
C PRO A 26 -2.14 -21.35 -19.38
N PRO A 27 -1.14 -22.24 -19.56
CA PRO A 27 -1.34 -23.67 -19.38
C PRO A 27 -1.54 -24.00 -17.89
N ALA A 28 -2.29 -25.07 -17.60
CA ALA A 28 -2.54 -25.50 -16.22
C ALA A 28 -1.26 -25.96 -15.47
N GLU A 29 -0.21 -26.33 -16.20
CA GLU A 29 1.08 -26.75 -15.65
C GLU A 29 2.18 -25.99 -16.39
N PHE A 30 3.01 -25.24 -15.64
CA PHE A 30 4.10 -24.45 -16.25
C PHE A 30 5.33 -25.32 -16.49
N GLN A 31 6.13 -24.92 -17.48
CA GLN A 31 7.38 -25.60 -17.79
C GLN A 31 8.41 -25.32 -16.70
N VAL A 32 9.36 -26.23 -16.51
CA VAL A 32 10.46 -25.98 -15.55
C VAL A 32 11.33 -24.83 -16.07
N ALA A 33 11.52 -23.80 -15.25
CA ALA A 33 12.46 -22.72 -15.56
C ALA A 33 13.89 -23.26 -15.70
N PRO A 34 14.69 -22.75 -16.64
CA PRO A 34 16.14 -22.96 -16.63
C PRO A 34 16.71 -22.58 -15.25
N SER A 35 17.51 -23.46 -14.64
CA SER A 35 18.11 -23.16 -13.34
C SER A 35 19.13 -22.02 -13.50
N PRO A 36 19.07 -20.97 -12.65
CA PRO A 36 20.13 -19.97 -12.59
C PRO A 36 21.48 -20.62 -12.27
N VAL A 37 22.56 -20.00 -12.71
CA VAL A 37 23.93 -20.50 -12.49
C VAL A 37 24.17 -20.75 -10.99
N GLY A 38 24.67 -21.95 -10.66
CA GLY A 38 24.98 -22.35 -9.28
C GLY A 38 23.76 -22.72 -8.44
N ARG A 39 22.56 -22.81 -9.03
CA ARG A 39 21.32 -23.22 -8.36
C ARG A 39 20.71 -24.47 -8.99
N GLY A 40 19.74 -25.06 -8.31
CA GLY A 40 19.04 -26.27 -8.73
C GLY A 40 19.45 -27.49 -7.92
N GLY A 41 19.30 -28.67 -8.51
CA GLY A 41 19.59 -29.95 -7.88
C GLY A 41 18.59 -31.03 -8.30
N THR A 42 18.88 -32.27 -7.93
CA THR A 42 17.99 -33.42 -8.23
C THR A 42 16.91 -33.61 -7.16
N GLN A 43 17.07 -33.00 -5.98
CA GLN A 43 16.06 -33.00 -4.92
C GLN A 43 15.18 -31.75 -5.06
N PHE A 44 13.98 -31.95 -5.57
CA PHE A 44 12.98 -30.90 -5.70
C PHE A 44 11.57 -31.43 -5.47
N LYS A 45 10.65 -30.50 -5.22
CA LYS A 45 9.20 -30.73 -5.24
C LYS A 45 8.55 -29.75 -6.20
N ASP A 46 7.60 -30.25 -6.99
CA ASP A 46 6.86 -29.46 -7.98
C ASP A 46 5.41 -29.22 -7.55
N SER A 47 4.89 -28.12 -8.05
CA SER A 47 3.47 -27.77 -8.14
C SER A 47 3.22 -27.05 -9.47
N PRO A 48 1.97 -26.83 -9.91
CA PRO A 48 1.67 -26.20 -11.20
C PRO A 48 2.54 -25.00 -11.58
N HIS A 49 2.73 -24.07 -10.65
CA HIS A 49 3.42 -22.80 -10.87
C HIS A 49 4.78 -22.69 -10.19
N PHE A 50 5.18 -23.63 -9.32
CA PHE A 50 6.40 -23.53 -8.53
C PHE A 50 7.24 -24.80 -8.52
N ARG A 51 8.55 -24.62 -8.31
CA ARG A 51 9.48 -25.71 -8.01
C ARG A 51 10.37 -25.34 -6.82
N VAL A 52 10.37 -26.16 -5.78
CA VAL A 52 11.18 -25.96 -4.57
C VAL A 52 12.37 -26.91 -4.56
N TYR A 53 13.58 -26.38 -4.46
CA TYR A 53 14.84 -27.13 -4.43
C TYR A 53 15.46 -27.19 -3.03
N GLY A 54 16.01 -28.36 -2.68
CA GLY A 54 16.87 -28.55 -1.50
C GLY A 54 16.18 -28.54 -0.13
N ALA A 55 14.88 -28.23 -0.06
CA ALA A 55 14.12 -28.29 1.18
C ALA A 55 13.67 -29.73 1.52
N PRO A 56 13.56 -30.10 2.81
CA PRO A 56 12.91 -31.34 3.23
C PRO A 56 11.46 -31.41 2.72
N ASP A 57 10.95 -32.60 2.42
CA ASP A 57 9.65 -32.78 1.75
C ASP A 57 8.48 -32.07 2.46
N ALA A 58 8.40 -32.15 3.79
CA ALA A 58 7.37 -31.47 4.57
C ALA A 58 7.43 -29.94 4.40
N LYS A 59 8.63 -29.35 4.44
CA LYS A 59 8.83 -27.92 4.24
C LYS A 59 8.54 -27.50 2.80
N ALA A 60 8.98 -28.29 1.83
CA ALA A 60 8.70 -28.05 0.42
C ALA A 60 7.19 -28.11 0.12
N THR A 61 6.46 -29.01 0.77
CA THR A 61 4.99 -29.12 0.68
C THR A 61 4.30 -27.87 1.21
N ASN A 62 4.70 -27.38 2.39
CA ASN A 62 4.15 -26.17 2.96
C ASN A 62 4.49 -24.94 2.10
N ALA A 63 5.73 -24.85 1.61
CA ALA A 63 6.19 -23.79 0.72
C ALA A 63 5.35 -23.72 -0.57
N ILE A 64 5.06 -24.88 -1.18
CA ILE A 64 4.19 -24.98 -2.35
C ILE A 64 2.76 -24.53 -2.00
N GLY A 65 2.18 -25.05 -0.91
CA GLY A 65 0.80 -24.75 -0.56
C GLY A 65 0.54 -23.26 -0.35
N GLN A 66 1.46 -22.56 0.31
CA GLN A 66 1.34 -21.11 0.51
C GLN A 66 1.59 -20.29 -0.76
N LEU A 67 2.53 -20.71 -1.62
CA LEU A 67 2.85 -20.01 -2.86
C LEU A 67 1.80 -20.22 -3.96
N GLU A 68 1.25 -21.42 -4.10
CA GLU A 68 0.10 -21.69 -4.99
C GLU A 68 -1.14 -20.90 -4.54
N ALA A 69 -1.39 -20.81 -3.23
CA ALA A 69 -2.46 -19.96 -2.71
C ALA A 69 -2.23 -18.46 -2.98
N ALA A 70 -0.98 -17.99 -2.87
CA ALA A 70 -0.65 -16.60 -3.20
C ALA A 70 -0.79 -16.33 -4.70
N TYR A 71 -0.35 -17.27 -5.55
CA TYR A 71 -0.50 -17.18 -7.00
C TYR A 71 -1.98 -17.13 -7.41
N ASP A 72 -2.81 -18.04 -6.90
CA ASP A 72 -4.25 -18.05 -7.15
C ASP A 72 -4.94 -16.74 -6.69
N CYS A 73 -4.55 -16.20 -5.52
CA CYS A 73 -5.08 -14.92 -5.08
C CYS A 73 -4.66 -13.76 -6.00
N PHE A 74 -3.35 -13.54 -6.18
CA PHE A 74 -2.88 -12.33 -6.82
C PHE A 74 -2.91 -12.41 -8.34
N ILE A 75 -2.49 -13.52 -8.92
CA ILE A 75 -2.39 -13.67 -10.37
C ILE A 75 -3.75 -14.04 -10.96
N GLU A 76 -4.36 -15.13 -10.51
CA GLU A 76 -5.61 -15.62 -11.11
C GLU A 76 -6.82 -14.76 -10.72
N THR A 77 -6.98 -14.45 -9.43
CA THR A 77 -8.15 -13.72 -8.93
C THR A 77 -8.01 -12.21 -9.10
N LEU A 78 -6.88 -11.61 -8.67
CA LEU A 78 -6.66 -10.16 -8.74
C LEU A 78 -6.04 -9.71 -10.08
N GLY A 79 -5.66 -10.66 -10.94
CA GLY A 79 -5.29 -10.40 -12.32
C GLY A 79 -3.96 -9.67 -12.49
N TRP A 80 -3.02 -9.83 -11.56
CA TRP A 80 -1.63 -9.39 -11.73
C TRP A 80 -0.95 -10.16 -12.86
N ARG A 81 0.13 -9.63 -13.42
CA ARG A 81 0.90 -10.31 -14.46
C ARG A 81 1.52 -11.60 -13.91
N SER A 82 1.31 -12.72 -14.61
CA SER A 82 1.82 -14.01 -14.19
C SER A 82 3.35 -13.99 -14.03
N THR A 83 3.82 -14.50 -12.90
CA THR A 83 5.25 -14.66 -12.61
C THR A 83 5.90 -15.76 -13.42
N GLY A 84 5.12 -16.57 -14.15
CA GLY A 84 5.67 -17.55 -15.08
C GLY A 84 6.10 -16.98 -16.42
N LEU A 85 5.74 -15.73 -16.73
CA LEU A 85 6.15 -15.08 -17.96
C LEU A 85 7.49 -14.36 -17.77
N SER A 86 8.41 -14.52 -18.72
CA SER A 86 9.65 -13.72 -18.74
C SER A 86 9.34 -12.23 -18.62
N PHE A 87 10.12 -11.49 -17.84
CA PHE A 87 10.14 -10.03 -17.83
C PHE A 87 10.28 -9.45 -19.24
N ASN A 88 10.99 -10.16 -20.13
CA ASN A 88 11.23 -9.71 -21.49
C ASN A 88 10.09 -10.07 -22.46
N ASP A 89 9.09 -10.84 -22.01
CA ASP A 89 7.90 -11.13 -22.79
C ASP A 89 6.91 -9.94 -22.71
N ALA A 90 6.90 -9.14 -23.78
CA ALA A 90 6.01 -8.00 -23.94
C ALA A 90 4.61 -8.39 -24.43
N GLN A 91 4.44 -9.57 -25.03
CA GLN A 91 3.16 -10.03 -25.58
C GLN A 91 2.34 -10.83 -24.57
N ASN A 92 2.99 -11.29 -23.49
CA ASN A 92 2.38 -12.09 -22.43
C ASN A 92 1.72 -13.37 -22.97
N ASP A 93 2.39 -13.99 -23.94
CA ASP A 93 1.96 -15.19 -24.66
C ASP A 93 2.90 -16.39 -24.47
N GLY A 94 3.86 -16.26 -23.54
CA GLY A 94 4.70 -17.36 -23.09
C GLY A 94 6.05 -17.44 -23.81
N PRO A 95 6.82 -18.50 -23.58
CA PRO A 95 6.50 -19.68 -22.76
C PRO A 95 6.35 -19.36 -21.25
N TRP A 96 5.54 -20.17 -20.56
CA TRP A 96 5.29 -20.06 -19.12
C TRP A 96 6.19 -21.02 -18.32
N TYR A 97 6.85 -20.48 -17.30
CA TYR A 97 7.80 -21.19 -16.47
C TYR A 97 7.42 -21.20 -14.99
N LYS A 98 7.69 -22.30 -14.29
CA LYS A 98 7.57 -22.38 -12.84
C LYS A 98 8.50 -21.36 -12.18
N THR A 99 8.01 -20.65 -11.18
CA THR A 99 8.86 -19.82 -10.33
C THR A 99 9.70 -20.73 -9.44
N GLY A 100 11.03 -20.59 -9.51
CA GLY A 100 11.96 -21.39 -8.71
C GLY A 100 12.07 -20.89 -7.27
N VAL A 101 12.14 -21.81 -6.31
CA VAL A 101 12.41 -21.55 -4.90
C VAL A 101 13.64 -22.35 -4.48
N TYR A 102 14.67 -21.68 -3.99
CA TYR A 102 15.95 -22.30 -3.62
C TYR A 102 16.21 -22.14 -2.13
N GLN A 103 16.26 -23.27 -1.40
CA GLN A 103 16.81 -23.25 -0.05
C GLN A 103 18.32 -23.03 -0.13
N VAL A 104 18.82 -21.99 0.53
CA VAL A 104 20.25 -21.63 0.54
C VAL A 104 20.80 -21.61 1.97
N ALA A 105 22.12 -21.68 2.13
CA ALA A 105 22.76 -21.74 3.43
C ALA A 105 22.95 -20.35 4.09
N ASP A 106 23.07 -19.28 3.29
CA ASP A 106 23.33 -17.92 3.76
C ASP A 106 22.69 -16.87 2.83
N LEU A 107 22.27 -15.76 3.41
CA LEU A 107 21.68 -14.58 2.76
C LEU A 107 22.17 -13.27 3.41
N GLY A 108 23.28 -13.29 4.16
CA GLY A 108 23.89 -12.07 4.68
C GLY A 108 23.01 -11.30 5.69
N GLY A 109 22.15 -12.01 6.43
CA GLY A 109 21.26 -11.45 7.45
C GLY A 109 19.78 -11.37 7.05
N ALA A 110 19.43 -11.66 5.79
CA ALA A 110 18.04 -11.77 5.35
C ALA A 110 17.47 -13.18 5.59
N ALA A 111 16.16 -13.28 5.79
CA ALA A 111 15.44 -14.56 5.93
C ALA A 111 15.11 -15.19 4.56
N GLY A 112 14.79 -14.34 3.59
CA GLY A 112 14.54 -14.65 2.20
C GLY A 112 15.15 -13.56 1.30
N ALA A 113 15.19 -13.83 0.00
CA ALA A 113 15.53 -12.82 -1.00
C ALA A 113 15.00 -13.24 -2.38
N MET A 114 14.35 -12.31 -3.07
CA MET A 114 14.12 -12.40 -4.50
C MET A 114 15.43 -12.20 -5.27
N SER A 115 15.55 -12.88 -6.40
CA SER A 115 16.59 -12.66 -7.39
C SER A 115 16.02 -12.83 -8.79
N ALA A 116 16.69 -12.27 -9.79
CA ALA A 116 16.30 -12.42 -11.19
C ALA A 116 17.47 -12.97 -12.03
N ASP A 117 17.15 -13.78 -13.02
CA ASP A 117 18.09 -14.15 -14.07
C ASP A 117 17.95 -13.18 -15.25
N GLY A 118 18.94 -12.31 -15.44
CA GLY A 118 18.95 -11.32 -16.51
C GLY A 118 18.93 -11.93 -17.93
N LYS A 119 19.32 -13.21 -18.10
CA LYS A 119 19.29 -13.86 -19.41
C LYS A 119 17.88 -14.32 -19.78
N THR A 120 17.17 -14.95 -18.84
CA THR A 120 15.83 -15.48 -19.08
C THR A 120 14.74 -14.46 -18.75
N GLY A 121 15.04 -13.43 -17.96
CA GLY A 121 14.07 -12.48 -17.43
C GLY A 121 13.15 -13.10 -16.37
N LEU A 122 13.54 -14.19 -15.72
CA LEU A 122 12.71 -14.87 -14.73
C LEU A 122 13.12 -14.48 -13.30
N GLY A 123 12.14 -14.13 -12.48
CA GLY A 123 12.31 -13.99 -11.03
C GLY A 123 12.29 -15.33 -10.32
N TYR A 124 13.00 -15.45 -9.21
CA TYR A 124 13.04 -16.62 -8.35
C TYR A 124 13.31 -16.25 -6.89
N LEU A 125 13.02 -17.16 -5.98
CA LEU A 125 13.08 -16.94 -4.54
C LEU A 125 14.24 -17.71 -3.93
N ASN A 126 14.83 -17.12 -2.89
CA ASN A 126 15.80 -17.76 -2.01
C ASN A 126 15.29 -17.68 -0.58
N ALA A 127 15.52 -18.73 0.20
CA ALA A 127 15.19 -18.72 1.61
C ALA A 127 16.19 -19.56 2.42
N LEU A 128 16.44 -19.14 3.66
CA LEU A 128 17.19 -19.99 4.60
C LEU A 128 16.32 -21.18 5.03
N PRO A 129 16.91 -22.28 5.53
CA PRO A 129 16.17 -23.50 5.88
C PRO A 129 15.08 -23.27 6.93
N ALA A 130 15.26 -22.29 7.80
CA ALA A 130 14.29 -21.93 8.83
C ALA A 130 13.03 -21.24 8.29
N TYR A 131 13.08 -20.65 7.09
CA TYR A 131 12.03 -19.76 6.58
C TYR A 131 11.38 -20.21 5.27
N VAL A 132 11.89 -21.27 4.63
CA VAL A 132 11.33 -21.77 3.36
C VAL A 132 9.85 -22.18 3.45
N ASP A 133 9.36 -22.52 4.64
CA ASP A 133 7.96 -22.84 4.95
C ASP A 133 7.25 -21.75 5.76
N ASN A 134 7.82 -20.54 5.84
CA ASN A 134 7.21 -19.40 6.51
C ASN A 134 6.44 -18.53 5.51
N ALA A 135 5.12 -18.47 5.63
CA ALA A 135 4.26 -17.71 4.72
C ALA A 135 4.58 -16.21 4.67
N GLY A 136 4.93 -15.62 5.82
CA GLY A 136 5.26 -14.20 5.89
C GLY A 136 6.50 -13.87 5.06
N VAL A 137 7.53 -14.72 5.12
CA VAL A 137 8.77 -14.56 4.34
C VAL A 137 8.54 -14.92 2.88
N MET A 138 8.04 -16.13 2.59
CA MET A 138 7.96 -16.62 1.22
C MET A 138 6.99 -15.83 0.35
N VAL A 139 5.86 -15.39 0.90
CA VAL A 139 4.89 -14.59 0.14
C VAL A 139 5.36 -13.14 0.02
N HIS A 140 6.15 -12.63 0.97
CA HIS A 140 6.86 -11.36 0.82
C HIS A 140 7.84 -11.42 -0.36
N GLU A 141 8.72 -12.44 -0.41
CA GLU A 141 9.64 -12.62 -1.55
C GLU A 141 8.90 -12.84 -2.87
N PHE A 142 7.75 -13.53 -2.84
CA PHE A 142 6.89 -13.65 -4.01
C PHE A 142 6.33 -12.30 -4.45
N GLY A 143 6.01 -11.39 -3.52
CA GLY A 143 5.63 -10.01 -3.81
C GLY A 143 6.72 -9.24 -4.56
N HIS A 144 8.00 -9.47 -4.28
CA HIS A 144 9.10 -8.93 -5.09
C HIS A 144 9.14 -9.53 -6.50
N VAL A 145 8.91 -10.85 -6.64
CA VAL A 145 8.81 -11.50 -7.95
C VAL A 145 7.66 -10.87 -8.75
N MET A 146 6.47 -10.73 -8.16
CA MET A 146 5.34 -10.04 -8.79
C MET A 146 5.69 -8.61 -9.22
N THR A 147 6.31 -7.83 -8.32
CA THR A 147 6.76 -6.46 -8.59
C THR A 147 7.71 -6.40 -9.78
N TYR A 148 8.68 -7.31 -9.84
CA TYR A 148 9.61 -7.44 -10.96
C TYR A 148 8.86 -7.73 -12.26
N HIS A 149 7.93 -8.69 -12.24
CA HIS A 149 7.21 -9.13 -13.43
C HIS A 149 6.17 -8.13 -13.95
N GLU A 150 5.74 -7.12 -13.18
CA GLU A 150 4.92 -6.00 -13.68
C GLU A 150 5.73 -4.95 -14.49
N GLN A 151 7.05 -5.12 -14.59
CA GLN A 151 7.99 -4.40 -15.48
C GLN A 151 8.19 -2.90 -15.23
N THR A 152 7.12 -2.11 -15.16
CA THR A 152 7.16 -0.63 -15.29
C THR A 152 7.88 0.07 -14.15
N TRP A 153 7.85 -0.50 -12.95
CA TRP A 153 8.55 0.01 -11.76
C TRP A 153 10.02 -0.41 -11.69
N VAL A 154 10.47 -1.33 -12.54
CA VAL A 154 11.87 -1.78 -12.59
C VAL A 154 12.73 -0.74 -13.31
N ASN A 155 13.99 -0.58 -12.88
CA ASN A 155 14.93 0.43 -13.38
C ASN A 155 14.49 1.89 -13.16
N GLN A 156 13.68 2.14 -12.12
CA GLN A 156 13.28 3.47 -11.67
C GLN A 156 13.79 3.69 -10.25
N GLY A 157 14.66 4.68 -10.02
CA GLY A 157 15.22 4.93 -8.69
C GLY A 157 14.15 5.29 -7.65
N ASN A 158 13.14 6.06 -8.05
CA ASN A 158 12.12 6.60 -7.13
C ASN A 158 11.00 5.60 -6.78
N THR A 159 10.95 4.43 -7.41
CA THR A 159 10.07 3.33 -7.01
C THR A 159 10.76 2.38 -6.03
N GLY A 160 12.09 2.38 -5.93
CA GLY A 160 12.85 1.39 -5.15
C GLY A 160 12.47 1.37 -3.66
N ALA A 161 12.22 2.54 -3.07
CA ALA A 161 11.76 2.66 -1.68
C ALA A 161 10.33 2.11 -1.45
N TRP A 162 9.63 1.68 -2.48
CA TRP A 162 8.31 1.06 -2.38
C TRP A 162 8.35 -0.47 -2.48
N TRP A 163 9.48 -1.07 -2.87
CA TRP A 163 9.55 -2.51 -3.12
C TRP A 163 9.25 -3.34 -1.86
N GLU A 164 9.86 -2.99 -0.72
CA GLU A 164 9.59 -3.66 0.56
C GLU A 164 8.18 -3.36 1.08
N THR A 165 7.71 -2.14 0.86
CA THR A 165 6.34 -1.74 1.19
C THR A 165 5.32 -2.60 0.44
N VAL A 166 5.53 -2.83 -0.86
CA VAL A 166 4.68 -3.68 -1.70
C VAL A 166 4.81 -5.15 -1.28
N ALA A 167 6.01 -5.66 -1.04
CA ALA A 167 6.23 -7.04 -0.61
C ALA A 167 5.54 -7.34 0.74
N ASN A 168 5.62 -6.41 1.71
CA ASN A 168 4.88 -6.53 2.97
C ASN A 168 3.37 -6.41 2.80
N PHE A 169 2.89 -5.55 1.91
CA PHE A 169 1.47 -5.50 1.56
C PHE A 169 0.99 -6.84 0.99
N VAL A 170 1.74 -7.45 0.07
CA VAL A 170 1.42 -8.74 -0.54
C VAL A 170 1.36 -9.84 0.52
N ALA A 171 2.37 -9.92 1.39
CA ALA A 171 2.41 -10.90 2.47
C ALA A 171 1.25 -10.73 3.47
N ASP A 172 1.04 -9.52 4.00
CA ASP A 172 -0.01 -9.28 4.99
C ASP A 172 -1.41 -9.47 4.37
N THR A 173 -1.64 -8.96 3.16
CA THR A 173 -2.91 -9.18 2.43
C THR A 173 -3.17 -10.67 2.21
N TYR A 174 -2.17 -11.43 1.77
CA TYR A 174 -2.30 -12.87 1.65
C TYR A 174 -2.68 -13.53 2.97
N GLN A 175 -2.04 -13.15 4.07
CA GLN A 175 -2.23 -13.81 5.36
C GLN A 175 -3.56 -13.47 6.04
N THR A 176 -4.03 -12.22 5.90
CA THR A 176 -5.09 -11.69 6.74
C THR A 176 -6.34 -11.26 5.97
N SER A 177 -6.23 -10.95 4.69
CA SER A 177 -7.34 -10.35 3.94
C SER A 177 -8.38 -11.41 3.50
N PRO A 178 -9.68 -11.06 3.51
CA PRO A 178 -10.72 -11.84 2.84
C PRO A 178 -10.48 -12.00 1.34
N LEU A 179 -9.74 -11.09 0.70
CA LEU A 179 -9.43 -11.17 -0.74
C LEU A 179 -8.75 -12.48 -1.14
N CYS A 180 -7.89 -13.01 -0.26
CA CYS A 180 -7.19 -14.26 -0.50
C CYS A 180 -7.80 -15.46 0.26
N ALA A 181 -8.98 -15.32 0.86
CA ALA A 181 -9.56 -16.37 1.70
C ALA A 181 -9.92 -17.64 0.91
N SER A 182 -10.51 -17.50 -0.27
CA SER A 182 -10.83 -18.62 -1.17
C SER A 182 -9.56 -19.36 -1.60
N ALA A 183 -8.53 -18.62 -2.03
CA ALA A 183 -7.27 -19.18 -2.47
C ALA A 183 -6.53 -19.92 -1.35
N ARG A 184 -6.52 -19.35 -0.13
CA ARG A 184 -6.01 -20.03 1.07
C ARG A 184 -6.78 -21.31 1.36
N GLN A 185 -8.11 -21.26 1.34
CA GLN A 185 -8.96 -22.43 1.59
C GLN A 185 -8.72 -23.55 0.57
N ALA A 186 -8.67 -23.22 -0.73
CA ALA A 186 -8.43 -24.18 -1.81
C ALA A 186 -7.09 -24.92 -1.67
N ASN A 187 -6.10 -24.27 -1.05
CA ASN A 187 -4.76 -24.80 -0.84
C ASN A 187 -4.50 -25.24 0.62
N SER A 188 -5.55 -25.40 1.43
CA SER A 188 -5.47 -25.80 2.84
C SER A 188 -4.54 -24.94 3.71
N GLN A 189 -4.47 -23.64 3.42
CA GLN A 189 -3.65 -22.67 4.14
C GLN A 189 -4.46 -21.95 5.22
N PRO A 190 -3.88 -21.72 6.42
CA PRO A 190 -4.58 -21.06 7.50
C PRO A 190 -4.74 -19.55 7.22
N THR A 191 -5.77 -18.94 7.80
CA THR A 191 -5.83 -17.48 7.95
C THR A 191 -5.02 -17.08 9.18
N ALA A 192 -4.16 -16.07 9.06
CA ALA A 192 -3.37 -15.58 10.17
C ALA A 192 -4.26 -14.89 11.22
N THR A 193 -3.87 -15.01 12.49
CA THR A 193 -4.52 -14.35 13.63
C THR A 193 -3.80 -13.08 14.08
N THR A 194 -2.69 -12.75 13.42
CA THR A 194 -1.87 -11.56 13.67
C THR A 194 -1.47 -10.91 12.35
N THR A 195 -1.02 -9.66 12.43
CA THR A 195 -0.49 -8.86 11.31
C THR A 195 0.93 -8.40 11.68
N ASN A 196 1.76 -8.15 10.68
CA ASN A 196 3.13 -7.64 10.85
C ASN A 196 3.18 -6.10 11.08
N ILE A 197 2.03 -5.44 11.30
CA ILE A 197 1.96 -3.99 11.48
C ILE A 197 2.85 -3.49 12.62
N ASN A 198 3.66 -2.47 12.33
CA ASN A 198 4.52 -1.80 13.31
C ASN A 198 3.95 -0.41 13.65
N LEU A 199 3.06 -0.37 14.63
CA LEU A 199 2.36 0.85 15.05
C LEU A 199 3.29 1.88 15.68
N ASP A 200 4.41 1.46 16.27
CA ASP A 200 5.40 2.38 16.81
C ASP A 200 6.07 3.18 15.68
N LYS A 201 6.39 2.56 14.54
CA LYS A 201 6.85 3.30 13.35
C LYS A 201 5.73 4.12 12.70
N LEU A 202 4.52 3.57 12.60
CA LEU A 202 3.44 4.19 11.82
C LEU A 202 2.72 5.35 12.52
N ILE A 203 2.43 5.21 13.81
CA ILE A 203 1.71 6.22 14.59
C ILE A 203 2.69 7.09 15.36
N SER A 204 3.62 6.50 16.12
CA SER A 204 4.56 7.30 16.93
C SER A 204 5.51 8.14 16.08
N ASN A 205 5.76 7.75 14.82
CA ASN A 205 6.55 8.51 13.84
C ASN A 205 5.74 8.91 12.60
N SER A 206 4.40 9.08 12.71
CA SER A 206 3.52 9.45 11.60
C SER A 206 3.94 10.74 10.88
N PHE A 207 4.71 11.61 11.55
CA PHE A 207 5.21 12.88 11.01
C PHE A 207 6.34 12.69 9.99
N ARG A 208 6.88 11.49 9.81
CA ARG A 208 7.90 11.20 8.81
C ARG A 208 7.31 11.18 7.40
N VAL A 209 8.17 11.17 6.38
CA VAL A 209 7.75 11.02 4.98
C VAL A 209 6.95 9.72 4.83
N LEU A 210 5.85 9.75 4.07
CA LEU A 210 4.94 8.59 3.94
C LEU A 210 5.68 7.30 3.56
N VAL A 211 6.64 7.40 2.63
CA VAL A 211 7.57 6.31 2.27
C VAL A 211 9.01 6.81 2.37
N ASP A 212 9.73 6.30 3.36
CA ASP A 212 11.10 6.64 3.72
C ASP A 212 11.95 5.36 3.73
N GLY A 213 12.82 5.23 2.72
CA GLY A 213 13.74 4.11 2.55
C GLY A 213 15.04 4.23 3.34
N SER A 214 15.21 5.28 4.15
CA SER A 214 16.46 5.52 4.90
C SER A 214 16.76 4.35 5.85
N GLN A 215 17.97 3.81 5.76
CA GLN A 215 18.37 2.64 6.55
C GLN A 215 18.28 2.90 8.06
N GLY A 216 17.66 1.96 8.80
CA GLY A 216 17.50 2.01 10.25
C GLY A 216 16.43 2.99 10.76
N THR A 217 16.27 4.16 10.14
CA THR A 217 15.36 5.21 10.63
C THR A 217 14.04 5.30 9.89
N GLY A 218 14.01 4.99 8.59
CA GLY A 218 12.83 5.08 7.72
C GLY A 218 11.74 4.05 8.02
N ASN A 219 10.69 4.04 7.21
CA ASN A 219 9.54 3.14 7.32
C ASN A 219 9.39 2.22 6.09
N TYR A 220 10.53 1.84 5.49
CA TYR A 220 10.62 1.10 4.23
C TYR A 220 9.74 -0.14 4.19
N TYR A 221 9.72 -0.89 5.30
CA TYR A 221 8.91 -2.10 5.47
C TYR A 221 7.52 -1.77 6.01
N GLU A 222 7.34 -0.67 6.73
CA GLU A 222 6.15 -0.39 7.52
C GLU A 222 5.08 0.42 6.79
N ALA A 223 5.38 1.08 5.67
CA ALA A 223 4.43 1.96 4.97
C ALA A 223 3.24 1.24 4.28
N TRP A 224 3.22 -0.10 4.30
CA TRP A 224 2.23 -0.92 3.59
C TRP A 224 0.76 -0.65 3.98
N PRO A 225 0.39 -0.16 5.18
CA PRO A 225 -1.01 0.13 5.50
C PRO A 225 -1.61 1.22 4.62
N PHE A 226 -0.80 2.09 4.01
CA PHE A 226 -1.28 3.01 2.98
C PHE A 226 -1.78 2.24 1.76
N LEU A 227 -1.06 1.22 1.30
CA LEU A 227 -1.50 0.37 0.19
C LEU A 227 -2.77 -0.42 0.56
N THR A 228 -2.84 -0.95 1.78
CA THR A 228 -4.06 -1.59 2.28
C THR A 228 -5.25 -0.64 2.33
N TYR A 229 -5.05 0.60 2.75
CA TYR A 229 -6.10 1.62 2.74
C TYR A 229 -6.63 1.87 1.31
N LEU A 230 -5.73 2.00 0.33
CA LEU A 230 -6.12 2.16 -1.08
C LEU A 230 -6.90 0.94 -1.60
N THR A 231 -6.45 -0.27 -1.24
CA THR A 231 -7.08 -1.53 -1.66
C THR A 231 -8.44 -1.75 -1.03
N ASN A 232 -8.58 -1.52 0.28
CA ASN A 232 -9.85 -1.71 0.99
C ASN A 232 -10.84 -0.56 0.73
N ASN A 233 -10.31 0.63 0.42
CA ASN A 233 -11.07 1.83 0.08
C ASN A 233 -12.27 2.10 1.02
N PRO A 234 -12.07 2.21 2.35
CA PRO A 234 -13.17 2.37 3.30
C PRO A 234 -13.92 3.71 3.15
N ASP A 235 -13.37 4.65 2.38
CA ASP A 235 -13.98 5.94 2.04
C ASP A 235 -14.73 5.92 0.70
N ALA A 236 -14.76 4.77 0.01
CA ALA A 236 -15.43 4.58 -1.27
C ALA A 236 -15.02 5.60 -2.34
N PHE A 237 -13.74 5.98 -2.38
CA PHE A 237 -13.22 6.85 -3.42
C PHE A 237 -13.39 6.20 -4.79
N PRO A 238 -13.97 6.91 -5.79
CA PRO A 238 -14.13 6.36 -7.12
C PRO A 238 -12.79 5.91 -7.71
N LYS A 239 -12.82 4.78 -8.43
CA LYS A 239 -11.65 4.11 -9.05
C LYS A 239 -10.62 3.50 -8.08
N LEU A 240 -10.80 3.66 -6.77
CA LEU A 240 -9.98 2.95 -5.78
C LEU A 240 -10.67 1.65 -5.32
N GLY A 241 -9.90 0.68 -4.85
CA GLY A 241 -10.38 -0.63 -4.40
C GLY A 241 -9.38 -1.75 -4.69
N ASN A 242 -9.87 -2.99 -4.76
CA ASN A 242 -9.05 -4.20 -4.83
C ASN A 242 -7.98 -4.20 -5.94
N ASP A 243 -8.23 -3.48 -7.03
CA ASP A 243 -7.35 -3.42 -8.20
C ASP A 243 -6.37 -2.24 -8.20
N THR A 244 -6.48 -1.31 -7.24
CA THR A 244 -5.74 -0.04 -7.24
C THR A 244 -4.24 -0.24 -7.36
N LEU A 245 -3.65 -1.12 -6.57
CA LEU A 245 -2.20 -1.32 -6.61
C LEU A 245 -1.75 -1.81 -7.99
N ARG A 246 -2.48 -2.75 -8.60
CA ARG A 246 -2.21 -3.21 -9.96
C ARG A 246 -2.31 -2.07 -10.98
N GLN A 247 -3.28 -1.16 -10.83
CA GLN A 247 -3.38 0.03 -11.68
C GLN A 247 -2.20 0.99 -11.48
N LEU A 248 -1.64 1.10 -10.26
CA LEU A 248 -0.42 1.88 -10.03
C LEU A 248 0.79 1.34 -10.80
N PHE A 249 0.88 0.03 -11.03
CA PHE A 249 1.90 -0.54 -11.91
C PHE A 249 1.59 -0.28 -13.38
N ARG A 250 0.36 -0.59 -13.82
CA ARG A 250 -0.03 -0.53 -15.24
C ARG A 250 -0.11 0.88 -15.81
N GLN A 251 -0.40 1.87 -14.98
CA GLN A 251 -0.48 3.28 -15.38
C GLN A 251 0.76 4.10 -15.00
N TYR A 252 1.80 3.44 -14.46
CA TYR A 252 3.09 4.08 -14.24
C TYR A 252 3.71 4.44 -15.58
N ALA A 253 4.18 5.69 -15.72
CA ALA A 253 4.75 6.13 -16.98
C ALA A 253 6.14 5.48 -17.18
N PRO A 254 6.36 4.67 -18.23
CA PRO A 254 7.64 4.02 -18.43
C PRO A 254 8.78 5.04 -18.53
N ARG A 255 9.89 4.76 -17.85
CA ARG A 255 11.11 5.60 -17.78
C ARG A 255 10.90 7.04 -17.28
N SER A 256 9.80 7.33 -16.57
CA SER A 256 9.55 8.67 -16.00
C SER A 256 10.38 8.97 -14.76
N ASN A 257 10.78 7.92 -14.03
CA ASN A 257 11.37 8.00 -12.69
C ASN A 257 10.52 8.85 -11.72
N GLU A 258 9.20 8.94 -11.93
CA GLU A 258 8.29 9.55 -10.98
C GLU A 258 8.10 8.64 -9.75
N THR A 259 7.51 9.18 -8.68
CA THR A 259 7.11 8.34 -7.54
C THR A 259 5.76 7.67 -7.81
N PRO A 260 5.45 6.51 -7.20
CA PRO A 260 4.12 5.90 -7.26
C PRO A 260 2.96 6.83 -6.89
N LEU A 261 3.21 7.91 -6.15
CA LEU A 261 2.20 8.91 -5.82
C LEU A 261 1.73 9.73 -7.04
N HIS A 262 2.59 9.94 -8.04
CA HIS A 262 2.17 10.59 -9.29
C HIS A 262 1.22 9.68 -10.09
N THR A 263 1.50 8.37 -10.11
CA THR A 263 0.57 7.42 -10.70
C THR A 263 -0.73 7.34 -9.94
N LEU A 264 -0.70 7.46 -8.61
CA LEU A 264 -1.92 7.50 -7.81
C LEU A 264 -2.81 8.71 -8.14
N GLU A 265 -2.24 9.89 -8.39
CA GLU A 265 -3.01 11.04 -8.91
C GLU A 265 -3.70 10.74 -10.25
N ARG A 266 -3.06 9.94 -11.12
CA ARG A 266 -3.66 9.54 -12.41
C ARG A 266 -4.73 8.45 -12.28
N VAL A 267 -4.51 7.48 -11.39
CA VAL A 267 -5.43 6.36 -11.16
C VAL A 267 -6.70 6.83 -10.44
N ALA A 268 -6.56 7.77 -9.50
CA ALA A 268 -7.67 8.38 -8.81
C ALA A 268 -8.61 9.10 -9.81
N ALA A 269 -9.89 9.21 -9.44
CA ALA A 269 -10.82 10.00 -10.25
C ALA A 269 -10.47 11.51 -10.20
N PRO A 270 -10.76 12.29 -11.26
CA PRO A 270 -10.40 13.72 -11.31
C PRO A 270 -10.86 14.55 -10.09
N GLU A 271 -11.96 14.17 -9.46
CA GLU A 271 -12.55 14.77 -8.27
C GLU A 271 -11.90 14.32 -6.94
N THR A 272 -10.98 13.37 -6.98
CA THR A 272 -10.28 12.80 -5.83
C THR A 272 -8.79 13.10 -5.92
N SER A 273 -8.35 14.18 -5.29
CA SER A 273 -6.93 14.53 -5.25
C SER A 273 -6.14 13.56 -4.37
N LEU A 274 -4.84 13.40 -4.67
CA LEU A 274 -3.92 12.65 -3.82
C LEU A 274 -3.90 13.19 -2.39
N GLN A 275 -3.95 14.52 -2.22
CA GLN A 275 -3.96 15.17 -0.91
C GLN A 275 -5.19 14.71 -0.10
N ARG A 276 -6.35 14.60 -0.73
CA ARG A 276 -7.58 14.09 -0.08
C ARG A 276 -7.44 12.62 0.33
N ILE A 277 -6.83 11.79 -0.52
CA ILE A 277 -6.57 10.37 -0.23
C ILE A 277 -5.62 10.24 0.95
N VAL A 278 -4.48 10.94 0.94
CA VAL A 278 -3.49 10.92 2.03
C VAL A 278 -4.07 11.47 3.33
N GLY A 279 -4.81 12.58 3.26
CA GLY A 279 -5.48 13.16 4.43
C GLY A 279 -6.48 12.20 5.06
N ARG A 280 -7.28 11.50 4.25
CA ARG A 280 -8.21 10.48 4.74
C ARG A 280 -7.53 9.23 5.26
N TYR A 281 -6.47 8.77 4.61
CA TYR A 281 -5.63 7.69 5.14
C TYR A 281 -5.17 8.01 6.56
N TRP A 282 -4.59 9.19 6.79
CA TRP A 282 -4.13 9.56 8.12
C TRP A 282 -5.27 9.76 9.12
N ALA A 283 -6.41 10.29 8.68
CA ALA A 283 -7.60 10.39 9.51
C ALA A 283 -8.06 9.00 10.00
N ARG A 284 -8.09 8.00 9.10
CA ARG A 284 -8.40 6.59 9.42
C ARG A 284 -7.37 5.95 10.33
N MET A 285 -6.09 6.30 10.14
CA MET A 285 -5.00 5.84 11.00
C MET A 285 -5.09 6.34 12.45
N ALA A 286 -5.86 7.39 12.75
CA ALA A 286 -6.13 7.80 14.13
C ALA A 286 -6.74 6.68 14.99
N PHE A 287 -7.54 5.81 14.38
CA PHE A 287 -8.10 4.62 15.02
C PHE A 287 -7.79 3.31 14.26
N VAL A 288 -6.86 3.37 13.30
CA VAL A 288 -6.40 2.29 12.42
C VAL A 288 -7.58 1.50 11.81
N ASP A 289 -8.63 2.22 11.38
CA ASP A 289 -9.85 1.63 10.82
C ASP A 289 -9.83 1.61 9.28
N ILE A 290 -8.67 1.26 8.71
CA ILE A 290 -8.37 1.20 7.27
C ILE A 290 -8.96 -0.02 6.55
N GLY A 291 -10.04 -0.60 7.09
CA GLY A 291 -10.60 -1.87 6.60
C GLY A 291 -9.75 -3.10 6.94
N HIS A 292 -8.84 -3.01 7.92
CA HIS A 292 -7.98 -4.12 8.37
C HIS A 292 -8.25 -4.46 9.84
N PRO A 293 -9.11 -5.46 10.14
CA PRO A 293 -9.53 -5.76 11.50
C PRO A 293 -8.39 -6.17 12.45
N LEU A 294 -7.37 -6.90 11.96
CA LEU A 294 -6.27 -7.32 12.83
C LEU A 294 -5.32 -6.16 13.15
N ALA A 295 -5.12 -5.23 12.21
CA ALA A 295 -4.39 -3.99 12.45
C ALA A 295 -5.12 -3.10 13.46
N GLN A 296 -6.44 -2.96 13.33
CA GLN A 296 -7.27 -2.25 14.30
C GLN A 296 -7.18 -2.90 15.69
N ALA A 297 -7.26 -4.22 15.77
CA ALA A 297 -7.12 -4.94 17.04
C ALA A 297 -5.72 -4.76 17.66
N ALA A 298 -4.66 -4.77 16.84
CA ALA A 298 -3.30 -4.48 17.29
C ALA A 298 -3.19 -3.04 17.84
N PHE A 299 -3.86 -2.08 17.20
CA PHE A 299 -3.94 -0.71 17.67
C PHE A 299 -4.65 -0.60 19.00
N THR A 300 -5.82 -1.20 19.16
CA THR A 300 -6.56 -1.18 20.43
C THR A 300 -5.70 -1.68 21.60
N ARG A 301 -4.90 -2.73 21.39
CA ARG A 301 -3.99 -3.26 22.43
C ARG A 301 -2.79 -2.36 22.72
N SER A 302 -2.33 -1.57 21.75
CA SER A 302 -1.06 -0.85 21.82
C SER A 302 -1.23 0.67 22.00
N ARG A 303 -2.43 1.22 21.76
CA ARG A 303 -2.63 2.67 21.67
C ARG A 303 -2.17 3.46 22.88
N ALA A 304 -2.20 2.88 24.09
CA ALA A 304 -1.75 3.55 25.31
C ALA A 304 -0.22 3.76 25.38
N ARG A 305 0.58 2.98 24.64
CA ARG A 305 2.06 3.11 24.60
C ARG A 305 2.59 3.95 23.44
N LEU A 306 1.73 4.32 22.49
CA LEU A 306 2.14 5.07 21.30
C LEU A 306 2.42 6.53 21.66
N ASN A 307 3.35 7.15 20.96
CA ASN A 307 3.76 8.54 21.20
C ASN A 307 2.91 9.51 20.39
N TYR A 308 2.01 10.23 21.06
CA TYR A 308 1.19 11.30 20.49
C TYR A 308 1.64 12.72 20.84
N ALA A 309 2.82 12.87 21.47
CA ALA A 309 3.29 14.15 21.98
C ALA A 309 3.82 15.05 20.84
N ASN A 310 2.92 15.48 19.95
CA ASN A 310 3.20 16.21 18.71
C ASN A 310 3.20 17.74 18.87
N VAL A 311 2.57 18.27 19.92
CA VAL A 311 2.39 19.72 20.12
C VAL A 311 2.85 20.16 21.51
N ASP A 312 3.17 21.44 21.64
CA ASP A 312 3.43 22.14 22.91
C ASP A 312 2.43 23.30 23.08
N PRO A 313 2.08 23.70 24.33
CA PRO A 313 1.29 24.90 24.59
C PRO A 313 1.96 26.15 24.02
N ALA A 314 1.17 27.03 23.38
CA ALA A 314 1.67 28.23 22.70
C ALA A 314 1.56 29.52 23.54
N GLY A 315 1.40 29.38 24.87
CA GLY A 315 1.32 30.51 25.81
C GLY A 315 -0.05 31.21 25.88
N VAL A 316 -1.00 30.84 25.03
CA VAL A 316 -2.42 31.25 25.11
C VAL A 316 -3.25 30.02 25.39
N GLU A 317 -4.24 30.14 26.28
CA GLU A 317 -5.16 29.05 26.63
C GLU A 317 -5.81 28.46 25.37
N GLY A 318 -5.93 27.14 25.32
CA GLY A 318 -6.48 26.42 24.17
C GLY A 318 -5.61 26.45 22.91
N THR A 319 -4.44 27.09 22.93
CA THR A 319 -3.58 27.22 21.74
C THR A 319 -2.30 26.40 21.87
N TYR A 320 -1.99 25.65 20.81
CA TYR A 320 -0.85 24.74 20.75
C TYR A 320 -0.10 24.91 19.44
N ARG A 321 1.21 24.62 19.45
CA ARG A 321 2.07 24.62 18.26
C ARG A 321 2.72 23.26 18.08
N VAL A 322 2.85 22.82 16.83
CA VAL A 322 3.63 21.61 16.53
C VAL A 322 5.06 21.71 17.03
N LYS A 323 5.59 20.62 17.57
CA LYS A 323 7.00 20.53 17.96
C LYS A 323 7.90 20.57 16.72
N SER A 324 8.99 21.32 16.81
CA SER A 324 9.90 21.55 15.68
C SER A 324 10.48 20.25 15.08
N ASP A 325 10.72 19.24 15.92
CA ASP A 325 11.26 17.92 15.56
C ASP A 325 10.18 16.91 15.14
N ARG A 326 8.90 17.29 15.26
CA ARG A 326 7.74 16.47 14.86
C ARG A 326 6.85 17.14 13.82
N ARG A 327 7.35 18.18 13.15
CA ARG A 327 6.68 18.77 11.98
C ARG A 327 6.44 17.67 10.94
N PRO A 328 5.23 17.52 10.39
CA PRO A 328 4.97 16.48 9.41
C PRO A 328 5.72 16.81 8.12
N PHE A 329 6.56 15.89 7.68
CA PHE A 329 7.24 15.89 6.39
C PHE A 329 6.28 15.45 5.28
N TYR A 330 6.80 15.33 4.06
CA TYR A 330 5.98 15.10 2.87
C TYR A 330 5.02 13.90 3.01
N MET A 331 3.72 14.19 2.92
CA MET A 331 2.62 13.23 3.07
C MET A 331 2.59 12.52 4.43
N GLY A 332 3.31 13.03 5.43
CA GLY A 332 3.23 12.61 6.84
C GLY A 332 2.16 13.40 7.60
N ALA A 333 1.89 13.01 8.84
CA ALA A 333 0.88 13.63 9.69
C ALA A 333 1.23 13.68 11.17
N ASN A 334 0.59 14.59 11.90
CA ASN A 334 0.48 14.52 13.35
C ASN A 334 -0.92 14.02 13.72
N ILE A 335 -0.99 13.12 14.72
CA ILE A 335 -2.22 12.64 15.33
C ILE A 335 -2.23 13.11 16.78
N VAL A 336 -3.23 13.89 17.17
CA VAL A 336 -3.31 14.59 18.46
C VAL A 336 -4.61 14.20 19.15
N PRO A 337 -4.56 13.31 20.16
CA PRO A 337 -5.71 13.00 20.99
C PRO A 337 -6.25 14.26 21.67
N LEU A 338 -7.56 14.46 21.65
CA LEU A 338 -8.22 15.58 22.30
C LEU A 338 -8.84 15.14 23.62
N LYS A 339 -8.71 15.96 24.65
CA LYS A 339 -9.36 15.78 25.95
C LYS A 339 -10.49 16.78 26.07
N THR A 340 -11.69 16.26 26.30
CA THR A 340 -12.91 17.06 26.54
C THR A 340 -13.40 16.85 27.98
N THR A 341 -14.11 17.83 28.53
CA THR A 341 -14.75 17.73 29.84
C THR A 341 -16.22 17.29 29.67
N GLY A 342 -16.44 16.04 29.25
CA GLY A 342 -17.79 15.51 28.98
C GLY A 342 -18.38 16.05 27.67
N GLY A 343 -19.67 15.76 27.43
CA GLY A 343 -20.39 16.15 26.20
C GLY A 343 -20.17 17.63 25.86
N ALA A 344 -19.39 17.91 24.82
CA ALA A 344 -18.92 19.26 24.54
C ALA A 344 -18.94 19.59 23.05
N ALA A 345 -19.41 20.79 22.75
CA ALA A 345 -19.16 21.46 21.49
C ALA A 345 -17.68 21.88 21.44
N VAL A 346 -16.97 21.40 20.44
CA VAL A 346 -15.55 21.68 20.23
C VAL A 346 -15.38 22.46 18.93
N THR A 347 -14.59 23.53 19.00
CA THR A 347 -14.11 24.23 17.82
C THR A 347 -12.62 23.98 17.68
N ALA A 348 -12.19 23.55 16.49
CA ALA A 348 -10.77 23.45 16.15
C ALA A 348 -10.47 24.36 14.97
N ARG A 349 -9.42 25.18 15.09
CA ARG A 349 -8.87 25.98 13.99
C ARG A 349 -7.39 25.70 13.87
N VAL A 350 -6.95 25.19 12.72
CA VAL A 350 -5.55 24.89 12.43
C VAL A 350 -5.03 25.94 11.46
N GLN A 351 -3.85 26.49 11.75
CA GLN A 351 -3.19 27.52 10.95
C GLN A 351 -1.74 27.13 10.67
N THR A 352 -1.24 27.42 9.47
CA THR A 352 0.14 27.11 9.05
C THR A 352 1.01 28.36 8.97
N VAL A 353 2.32 28.24 9.15
CA VAL A 353 3.27 29.36 9.04
C VAL A 353 3.79 29.48 7.60
N SER A 354 3.43 30.56 6.89
CA SER A 354 3.48 30.66 5.40
C SER A 354 2.53 29.62 4.78
N PRO A 355 1.83 29.84 3.64
CA PRO A 355 0.71 28.96 3.26
C PRO A 355 1.18 27.56 2.85
N GLY A 356 1.45 26.72 3.85
CA GLY A 356 1.72 25.31 3.75
C GLY A 356 0.40 24.62 3.48
N LYS A 357 0.39 23.75 2.47
CA LYS A 357 -0.81 23.01 2.10
C LYS A 357 -0.97 21.82 3.04
N MET A 358 -2.14 21.74 3.64
CA MET A 358 -2.48 20.69 4.61
C MET A 358 -3.89 20.16 4.38
N THR A 359 -4.11 18.95 4.87
CA THR A 359 -5.45 18.46 5.19
C THR A 359 -5.55 18.29 6.70
N ALA A 360 -6.63 18.78 7.28
CA ALA A 360 -6.91 18.58 8.69
C ALA A 360 -8.31 17.97 8.87
N THR A 361 -8.38 16.94 9.72
CA THR A 361 -9.61 16.20 9.99
C THR A 361 -9.64 15.84 11.46
N VAL A 362 -10.79 15.95 12.10
CA VAL A 362 -11.04 15.35 13.41
C VAL A 362 -11.71 14.00 13.20
N ALA A 363 -11.05 12.94 13.67
CA ALA A 363 -11.65 11.62 13.77
C ALA A 363 -12.30 11.50 15.15
N VAL A 364 -13.61 11.20 15.19
CA VAL A 364 -14.31 10.97 16.45
C VAL A 364 -14.88 9.57 16.48
N LYS A 365 -14.42 8.79 17.45
CA LYS A 365 -14.79 7.40 17.67
C LYS A 365 -15.89 7.32 18.72
N GLY A 366 -17.04 6.78 18.33
CA GLY A 366 -18.13 6.40 19.22
C GLY A 366 -18.41 4.89 19.17
N PRO A 367 -19.48 4.42 19.84
CA PRO A 367 -19.86 3.01 19.84
C PRO A 367 -20.23 2.47 18.44
N GLN A 368 -20.80 3.32 17.59
CA GLN A 368 -21.31 2.94 16.27
C GLN A 368 -20.26 2.98 15.14
N GLY A 369 -19.06 3.50 15.41
CA GLY A 369 -18.03 3.66 14.38
C GLY A 369 -17.16 4.89 14.62
N THR A 370 -16.42 5.29 13.60
CA THR A 370 -15.65 6.54 13.56
C THR A 370 -16.30 7.47 12.54
N ARG A 371 -16.53 8.72 12.92
CA ARG A 371 -16.93 9.79 11.99
C ARG A 371 -15.79 10.77 11.79
N TYR A 372 -15.73 11.33 10.59
CA TYR A 372 -14.64 12.20 10.15
C TYR A 372 -15.19 13.60 9.87
N VAL A 373 -14.68 14.59 10.59
CA VAL A 373 -15.07 16.00 10.44
C VAL A 373 -13.92 16.75 9.79
N ASP A 374 -14.12 17.22 8.56
CA ASP A 374 -13.11 18.02 7.87
C ASP A 374 -13.04 19.42 8.43
N LEU A 375 -11.82 19.91 8.62
CA LEU A 375 -11.57 21.32 8.79
C LEU A 375 -11.55 21.95 7.40
N VAL A 376 -12.40 22.94 7.19
CA VAL A 376 -12.57 23.65 5.92
C VAL A 376 -12.18 25.12 6.08
N GLY A 377 -11.63 25.70 5.02
CA GLY A 377 -11.16 27.09 5.03
C GLY A 377 -10.27 27.40 3.83
N GLU A 378 -9.46 28.44 3.99
CA GLU A 378 -8.50 28.87 2.98
C GLU A 378 -7.17 28.09 3.11
N VAL A 379 -6.28 28.24 2.14
CA VAL A 379 -4.96 27.59 2.19
C VAL A 379 -4.21 28.06 3.43
N GLY A 380 -3.89 27.12 4.31
CA GLY A 380 -3.14 27.38 5.53
C GLY A 380 -3.97 27.86 6.72
N ASP A 381 -5.30 27.94 6.61
CA ASP A 381 -6.21 28.26 7.73
C ASP A 381 -7.55 27.52 7.56
N ALA A 382 -7.78 26.50 8.39
CA ALA A 382 -8.95 25.65 8.29
C ALA A 382 -9.60 25.46 9.66
N ARG A 383 -10.94 25.38 9.70
CA ARG A 383 -11.70 25.25 10.94
C ARG A 383 -12.84 24.24 10.84
N ALA A 384 -13.23 23.69 11.98
CA ALA A 384 -14.43 22.87 12.13
C ALA A 384 -15.06 23.08 13.50
N GLU A 385 -16.36 22.89 13.55
CA GLU A 385 -17.15 22.73 14.77
C GLU A 385 -17.70 21.31 14.80
N PHE A 386 -17.63 20.64 15.95
CA PHE A 386 -18.10 19.28 16.12
C PHE A 386 -18.43 19.01 17.58
N GLU A 387 -19.32 18.04 17.80
CA GLU A 387 -19.61 17.54 19.13
C GLU A 387 -18.70 16.37 19.48
N VAL A 388 -18.38 16.23 20.76
CA VAL A 388 -17.83 14.99 21.33
C VAL A 388 -18.79 14.53 22.40
N GLY A 389 -19.54 13.46 22.11
CA GLY A 389 -20.53 12.89 23.01
C GLY A 389 -19.89 12.18 24.21
N GLN A 390 -20.73 11.84 25.19
CA GLN A 390 -20.28 11.07 26.34
C GLN A 390 -19.77 9.68 25.91
N GLY A 391 -18.54 9.35 26.29
CA GLY A 391 -17.90 8.09 25.92
C GLY A 391 -17.34 8.04 24.51
N GLU A 392 -17.39 9.15 23.76
CA GLU A 392 -16.65 9.31 22.51
C GLU A 392 -15.23 9.79 22.76
N GLU A 393 -14.33 9.46 21.83
CA GLU A 393 -12.94 9.91 21.82
C GLU A 393 -12.66 10.65 20.51
N ALA A 394 -11.95 11.77 20.58
CA ALA A 394 -11.60 12.56 19.40
C ALA A 394 -10.08 12.64 19.23
N MET A 395 -9.62 12.60 17.97
CA MET A 395 -8.23 12.90 17.59
C MET A 395 -8.22 13.89 16.45
N LEU A 396 -7.49 14.98 16.61
CA LEU A 396 -7.15 15.89 15.52
C LEU A 396 -6.01 15.29 14.70
N VAL A 397 -6.18 15.22 13.39
CA VAL A 397 -5.15 14.80 12.45
C VAL A 397 -4.81 15.96 11.53
N VAL A 398 -3.52 16.31 11.45
CA VAL A 398 -2.99 17.35 10.55
C VAL A 398 -1.93 16.71 9.68
N ALA A 399 -2.20 16.59 8.37
CA ALA A 399 -1.27 16.00 7.41
C ALA A 399 -0.68 17.07 6.49
N ASN A 400 0.63 16.96 6.22
CA ASN A 400 1.34 17.80 5.26
C ASN A 400 1.10 17.26 3.85
N THR A 401 0.22 17.92 3.10
CA THR A 401 -0.25 17.45 1.79
C THR A 401 0.00 18.52 0.73
N PRO A 402 1.27 18.78 0.38
CA PRO A 402 1.60 19.70 -0.70
C PRO A 402 1.30 19.07 -2.06
N GLU A 403 1.60 19.79 -3.12
CA GLU A 403 1.65 19.24 -4.47
C GLU A 403 2.55 18.00 -4.52
N VAL A 404 2.23 17.09 -5.43
CA VAL A 404 3.06 15.92 -5.65
C VAL A 404 4.48 16.34 -6.10
N ILE A 405 5.50 15.77 -5.46
CA ILE A 405 6.90 16.01 -5.81
C ILE A 405 7.59 14.71 -6.19
N VAL A 406 8.59 14.83 -7.05
CA VAL A 406 9.55 13.75 -7.33
C VAL A 406 10.59 13.73 -6.20
N TYR A 407 10.77 12.58 -5.56
CA TYR A 407 11.80 12.37 -4.55
C TYR A 407 12.32 10.94 -4.57
N ASN A 408 13.57 10.75 -4.13
CA ASN A 408 14.16 9.44 -3.92
C ASN A 408 14.05 9.06 -2.45
N GLY A 409 13.23 8.04 -2.15
CA GLY A 409 13.01 7.58 -0.77
C GLY A 409 14.27 7.06 -0.07
N PHE A 410 15.34 6.70 -0.79
CA PHE A 410 16.63 6.33 -0.20
C PHE A 410 17.59 7.51 -0.01
N GLN A 411 17.26 8.70 -0.52
CA GLN A 411 18.10 9.89 -0.51
C GLN A 411 17.29 11.14 -0.13
N LEU A 412 16.75 11.12 1.10
CA LEU A 412 15.95 12.23 1.63
C LEU A 412 16.74 13.48 2.07
N PRO A 413 17.97 13.38 2.64
CA PRO A 413 18.71 14.56 3.08
C PRO A 413 18.88 15.60 1.95
N GLY A 414 18.50 16.85 2.22
CA GLY A 414 18.53 17.94 1.24
C GLY A 414 17.35 17.99 0.26
N SER A 415 16.45 17.01 0.28
CA SER A 415 15.26 17.00 -0.58
C SER A 415 14.10 17.84 -0.02
N GLN A 416 13.18 18.25 -0.91
CA GLN A 416 11.92 18.89 -0.52
C GLN A 416 11.02 17.99 0.33
N ALA A 417 11.21 16.67 0.28
CA ALA A 417 10.41 15.74 1.07
C ALA A 417 10.60 15.95 2.59
N LEU A 418 11.73 16.51 3.02
CA LEU A 418 12.01 16.87 4.42
C LEU A 418 11.62 18.30 4.79
N TRP A 419 10.89 19.02 3.94
CA TRP A 419 10.32 20.32 4.30
C TRP A 419 9.10 20.10 5.20
N GLY A 420 9.32 20.26 6.51
CA GLY A 420 8.30 20.05 7.54
C GLY A 420 7.26 21.17 7.56
N LEU A 421 5.99 20.81 7.78
CA LEU A 421 4.90 21.75 7.96
C LEU A 421 4.90 22.33 9.38
N ASP A 422 5.12 23.64 9.50
CA ASP A 422 4.88 24.38 10.75
C ASP A 422 3.40 24.75 10.86
N TRP A 423 2.75 24.38 11.96
CA TRP A 423 1.35 24.70 12.22
C TRP A 423 1.05 24.91 13.70
N SER A 424 -0.06 25.60 13.97
CA SER A 424 -0.65 25.80 15.29
C SER A 424 -2.14 25.47 15.26
N VAL A 425 -2.70 25.12 16.41
CA VAL A 425 -4.14 24.91 16.59
C VAL A 425 -4.66 25.72 17.75
N THR A 426 -5.83 26.32 17.58
CA THR A 426 -6.66 26.84 18.67
C THR A 426 -7.87 25.94 18.85
N LEU A 427 -8.07 25.49 20.09
CA LEU A 427 -9.15 24.63 20.54
C LEU A 427 -10.03 25.36 21.54
N THR A 428 -11.34 25.31 21.32
CA THR A 428 -12.37 25.69 22.30
C THR A 428 -13.14 24.44 22.69
N GLY A 429 -13.40 24.22 23.98
CA GLY A 429 -14.13 23.03 24.47
C GLY A 429 -13.30 21.75 24.58
N ALA A 430 -12.01 21.79 24.21
CA ALA A 430 -11.07 20.68 24.31
C ALA A 430 -9.63 21.15 24.58
N THR A 431 -8.78 20.23 25.01
CA THR A 431 -7.32 20.40 25.14
C THR A 431 -6.58 19.29 24.37
N ALA A 432 -5.32 19.54 23.99
CA ALA A 432 -4.46 18.60 23.26
C ALA A 432 -3.53 17.80 24.17
#